data_AF-F4PRB4-F1
#
_entry.id   AF-F4PRB4-F1
#
_cell.length_a   1.000
_cell.length_b   1.000
_cell.length_c   1.000
_cell.angle_alpha   90.00
_cell.angle_beta   90.00
_cell.angle_gamma   90.00
#
_symmetry.space_group_name_H-M   'P 1'
#
loop_
_entity.id
_entity.type
_entity.pdbx_description
1 polymer ?
#
loop_
_entity_poly.entity_id
_entity_poly.type
_entity_poly.pdbx_seq_one_letter_code
_entity_poly.pdbx_strand_id
1 'polypeptide(L)'
;MEPKQVTLTLQTNLGESTIAGKAIALPTTRQFPPPIGMRFEKGYSTSGADIWDVNEFTVTSASLTVNDQAAVEIPSARGSCLTNTEQGVVNVRLNLNEPPKQPIRF
;
A
#
# COMPACT_ATOMS: atom_id res chain seq x y z
N MET A 1 10.70 -12.95 -4.09
CA MET A 1 10.92 -11.49 -4.07
C MET A 1 11.50 -11.16 -2.71
N GLU A 2 12.60 -10.42 -2.66
CA GLU A 2 13.21 -10.02 -1.40
C GLU A 2 12.40 -8.86 -0.76
N PRO A 3 12.19 -8.87 0.57
CA PRO A 3 11.54 -7.76 1.25
C PRO A 3 12.34 -6.47 1.15
N LYS A 4 11.65 -5.35 0.88
CA LYS A 4 12.22 -4.00 0.85
C LYS A 4 11.67 -3.17 1.98
N GLN A 5 12.43 -2.17 2.44
CA GLN A 5 11.91 -1.20 3.38
C GLN A 5 10.92 -0.30 2.64
N VAL A 6 9.68 -0.21 3.13
CA VAL A 6 8.60 0.54 2.49
C VAL A 6 7.90 1.41 3.52
N THR A 7 7.55 2.62 3.10
CA THR A 7 6.59 3.49 3.79
C THR A 7 5.48 3.84 2.80
N LEU A 8 4.24 3.55 3.18
CA LEU A 8 3.04 3.88 2.40
C LEU A 8 2.16 4.80 3.25
N THR A 9 1.85 5.97 2.72
CA THR A 9 0.87 6.90 3.29
C THR A 9 -0.34 6.99 2.37
N LEU A 10 -1.53 6.81 2.94
CA LEU A 10 -2.82 6.81 2.25
C LEU A 10 -3.68 7.96 2.74
N GLN A 11 -4.14 8.82 1.82
CA GLN A 11 -5.18 9.81 2.08
C GLN A 11 -6.54 9.18 1.75
N THR A 12 -7.30 8.80 2.78
CA THR A 12 -8.57 8.10 2.60
C THR A 12 -9.77 8.95 3.04
N ASN A 13 -10.97 8.49 2.69
CA ASN A 13 -12.20 9.07 3.21
C ASN A 13 -12.39 8.87 4.74
N LEU A 14 -11.56 8.04 5.38
CA LEU A 14 -11.55 7.78 6.82
C LEU A 14 -10.44 8.57 7.56
N GLY A 15 -9.63 9.33 6.82
CA GLY A 15 -8.47 10.05 7.32
C GLY A 15 -7.16 9.57 6.69
N GLU A 16 -6.08 10.26 7.03
CA GLU A 16 -4.72 9.87 6.67
C GLU A 16 -4.31 8.64 7.49
N SER A 17 -3.68 7.67 6.83
CA SER A 17 -3.09 6.51 7.49
C SER A 17 -1.75 6.15 6.87
N THR A 18 -0.78 5.76 7.70
CA THR A 18 0.55 5.37 7.25
C THR A 18 0.90 3.98 7.79
N ILE A 19 1.54 3.17 6.94
CA ILE A 19 2.18 1.90 7.33
C ILE A 19 3.64 1.92 6.86
N ALA A 20 4.54 1.49 7.74
CA ALA A 20 5.97 1.40 7.46
C ALA A 20 6.54 0.06 7.90
N GLY A 21 7.45 -0.52 7.12
CA GLY A 21 8.08 -1.80 7.46
C GLY A 21 8.71 -2.49 6.27
N LYS A 22 9.16 -3.73 6.48
CA LYS A 22 9.60 -4.59 5.38
C LYS A 22 8.39 -5.10 4.61
N ALA A 23 8.36 -4.89 3.30
CA ALA A 23 7.29 -5.35 2.45
C ALA A 23 7.79 -6.04 1.18
N ILE A 24 7.01 -7.00 0.69
CA ILE A 24 7.17 -7.60 -0.63
C ILE A 24 6.06 -7.15 -1.56
N ALA A 25 6.37 -6.92 -2.83
CA ALA A 25 5.34 -6.75 -3.85
C ALA A 25 4.52 -8.05 -3.97
N LEU A 26 3.22 -7.93 -4.20
CA LEU A 26 2.36 -9.06 -4.52
C LEU A 26 2.17 -9.15 -6.05
N PRO A 27 1.98 -10.36 -6.60
CA PRO A 27 1.67 -10.53 -8.01
C PRO A 27 0.45 -9.70 -8.42
N THR A 28 0.56 -8.96 -9.52
CA THR A 28 -0.50 -8.12 -10.05
C THR A 28 -1.26 -8.88 -11.16
N THR A 29 -2.57 -8.66 -11.23
CA THR A 29 -3.40 -9.18 -12.31
C THR A 29 -3.14 -8.38 -13.60
N ARG A 30 -3.40 -8.98 -14.77
CA ARG A 30 -3.30 -8.31 -16.08
C ARG A 30 -4.49 -7.36 -16.33
N GLN A 31 -4.67 -6.37 -15.46
CA GLN A 31 -5.64 -5.29 -15.62
C GLN A 31 -4.89 -3.96 -15.82
N PHE A 32 -5.52 -2.98 -16.48
CA PHE A 32 -4.95 -1.65 -16.66
C PHE A 32 -5.93 -0.58 -16.15
N PRO A 33 -5.49 0.35 -15.27
CA PRO A 33 -4.15 0.43 -14.68
C PRO A 33 -3.80 -0.78 -13.81
N PRO A 34 -2.52 -1.18 -13.74
CA PRO A 34 -2.11 -2.31 -12.91
C PRO A 34 -2.37 -1.99 -11.42
N PRO A 35 -2.93 -2.92 -10.64
CA PRO A 35 -3.12 -2.71 -9.23
C PRO A 35 -1.77 -2.73 -8.54
N ILE A 36 -1.68 -2.07 -7.39
CA ILE A 36 -0.53 -2.18 -6.51
C ILE A 36 -0.92 -3.17 -5.41
N GLY A 37 -0.14 -4.24 -5.26
CA GLY A 37 -0.30 -5.19 -4.18
C GLY A 37 0.98 -5.28 -3.38
N MET A 38 0.88 -5.23 -2.06
CA MET A 38 2.03 -5.25 -1.15
C MET A 38 1.68 -6.06 0.08
N ARG A 39 2.63 -6.84 0.59
CA ARG A 39 2.52 -7.49 1.91
C ARG A 39 3.58 -6.92 2.82
N PHE A 40 3.16 -6.32 3.92
CA PHE A 40 4.04 -5.96 5.03
C PHE A 40 4.26 -7.18 5.91
N GLU A 41 5.53 -7.51 6.10
CA GLU A 41 5.99 -8.59 6.96
C GLU A 41 5.92 -8.20 8.44
N LYS A 42 6.03 -9.19 9.32
CA LYS A 42 6.01 -8.98 10.78
C LYS A 42 7.01 -7.91 11.23
N GLY A 43 6.55 -7.01 12.11
CA GLY A 43 7.34 -5.89 12.62
C GLY A 43 7.09 -4.56 11.90
N TYR A 44 6.00 -4.45 11.12
CA TYR A 44 5.53 -3.17 10.61
C TYR A 44 4.99 -2.27 11.73
N SER A 45 4.93 -0.97 11.46
CA SER A 45 4.28 0.03 12.30
C SER A 45 3.21 0.76 11.52
N THR A 46 2.16 1.18 12.21
CA THR A 46 1.07 1.98 11.64
C THR A 46 0.87 3.27 12.44
N SER A 47 0.36 4.31 11.78
CA SER A 47 -0.05 5.56 12.41
C SER A 47 -1.22 6.19 11.65
N GLY A 48 -1.97 7.09 12.30
CA GLY A 48 -3.15 7.73 11.72
C GLY A 48 -4.42 6.89 11.87
N ALA A 49 -5.34 7.03 10.91
CA ALA A 49 -6.62 6.33 10.90
C ALA A 49 -6.43 4.81 10.83
N ASP A 50 -7.22 4.04 11.58
CA ASP A 50 -7.14 2.58 11.56
C ASP A 50 -7.91 2.01 10.36
N ILE A 51 -7.18 1.73 9.28
CA ILE A 51 -7.73 1.20 8.02
C ILE A 51 -7.15 -0.18 7.66
N TRP A 52 -6.32 -0.76 8.53
CA TRP A 52 -5.47 -1.91 8.20
C TRP A 52 -6.18 -3.26 8.27
N ASP A 53 -7.44 -3.27 8.68
CA ASP A 53 -8.34 -4.43 8.65
C ASP A 53 -9.68 -4.10 7.97
N VAL A 54 -9.67 -3.12 7.04
CA VAL A 54 -10.85 -2.67 6.31
C VAL A 54 -10.90 -3.30 4.92
N ASN A 55 -12.00 -4.00 4.64
CA ASN A 55 -12.23 -4.69 3.38
C ASN A 55 -12.27 -3.77 2.15
N GLU A 56 -12.80 -2.55 2.29
CA GLU A 56 -12.83 -1.57 1.19
C GLU A 56 -12.83 -0.12 1.72
N PHE A 57 -12.00 0.73 1.12
CA PHE A 57 -11.97 2.17 1.38
C PHE A 57 -11.58 2.95 0.12
N THR A 58 -11.90 4.24 0.09
CA THR A 58 -11.53 5.13 -1.03
C THR A 58 -10.23 5.82 -0.70
N VAL A 59 -9.25 5.70 -1.60
CA VAL A 59 -7.99 6.43 -1.57
C VAL A 59 -8.09 7.60 -2.54
N THR A 60 -7.94 8.81 -2.02
CA THR A 60 -7.94 10.05 -2.83
C THR A 60 -6.56 10.31 -3.43
N SER A 61 -5.51 10.08 -2.65
CA SER A 61 -4.12 10.05 -3.07
C SER A 61 -3.31 9.18 -2.12
N ALA A 62 -2.13 8.76 -2.55
CA ALA A 62 -1.20 8.02 -1.72
C ALA A 62 0.24 8.32 -2.12
N SER A 63 1.17 8.13 -1.19
CA SER A 63 2.60 8.22 -1.47
C SER A 63 3.32 6.97 -1.01
N LEU A 64 4.29 6.52 -1.81
CA LEU A 64 5.03 5.29 -1.57
C LEU A 64 6.53 5.55 -1.66
N THR A 65 7.23 5.24 -0.58
CA THR A 65 8.69 5.28 -0.50
C THR A 65 9.23 3.86 -0.40
N VAL A 66 10.24 3.51 -1.20
CA VAL A 66 10.89 2.19 -1.19
C VAL A 66 12.40 2.38 -1.02
N ASN A 67 13.02 1.72 -0.03
CA ASN A 67 14.47 1.78 0.25
C ASN A 67 15.06 3.19 0.19
N ASP A 68 14.45 4.14 0.89
CA ASP A 68 14.87 5.56 0.97
C ASP A 68 14.89 6.32 -0.38
N GLN A 69 14.24 5.78 -1.41
CA GLN A 69 14.04 6.49 -2.68
C GLN A 69 13.05 7.66 -2.51
N ALA A 70 13.04 8.56 -3.49
CA ALA A 70 12.04 9.62 -3.54
C ALA A 70 10.62 9.02 -3.54
N ALA A 71 9.72 9.62 -2.77
CA ALA A 71 8.34 9.20 -2.69
C ALA A 71 7.68 9.26 -4.08
N VAL A 72 7.03 8.18 -4.46
CA VAL A 72 6.23 8.09 -5.68
C VAL A 72 4.78 8.38 -5.34
N GLU A 73 4.20 9.35 -6.03
CA GLU A 73 2.78 9.67 -5.92
C GLU A 73 1.94 8.61 -6.62
N ILE A 74 0.98 8.06 -5.88
CA ILE A 74 -0.02 7.11 -6.32
C ILE A 74 -1.35 7.86 -6.44
N PRO A 75 -2.01 7.79 -7.60
CA PRO A 75 -3.28 8.48 -7.83
C PRO A 75 -4.42 7.81 -7.05
N SER A 76 -5.63 8.37 -7.20
CA SER A 76 -6.82 7.83 -6.56
C SER A 76 -7.03 6.34 -6.90
N ALA A 77 -7.53 5.60 -5.90
CA ALA A 77 -7.69 4.16 -5.98
C ALA A 77 -8.81 3.67 -5.08
N ARG A 78 -9.27 2.45 -5.31
CA ARG A 78 -10.00 1.67 -4.30
C ARG A 78 -9.01 0.79 -3.56
N GLY A 79 -8.95 0.97 -2.24
CA GLY A 79 -8.06 0.23 -1.36
C GLY A 79 -8.77 -0.88 -0.61
N SER A 80 -8.03 -1.94 -0.28
CA SER A 80 -8.44 -2.99 0.65
C SER A 80 -7.24 -3.42 1.46
N CYS A 81 -7.43 -3.64 2.75
CA CYS A 81 -6.42 -4.15 3.66
C CYS A 81 -6.93 -5.42 4.36
N LEU A 82 -6.05 -6.39 4.56
CA LEU A 82 -6.35 -7.58 5.34
C LEU A 82 -5.18 -7.87 6.27
N THR A 83 -5.43 -7.78 7.57
CA THR A 83 -4.44 -8.16 8.59
C THR A 83 -4.59 -9.65 8.88
N ASN A 84 -3.50 -10.40 8.76
CA ASN A 84 -3.42 -11.76 9.30
C ASN A 84 -2.66 -11.71 10.62
N THR A 85 -3.40 -11.74 11.73
CA THR A 85 -2.86 -11.62 13.09
C THR A 85 -2.00 -12.81 13.51
N GLU A 86 -2.30 -14.02 13.02
CA GLU A 86 -1.51 -15.23 13.33
C GLU A 86 -0.10 -15.14 12.74
N GLN A 87 0.00 -14.63 11.52
CA GLN A 87 1.27 -14.43 10.82
C GLN A 87 1.91 -13.07 11.12
N GLY A 88 1.14 -12.13 11.68
CA GLY A 88 1.56 -10.76 11.94
C GLY A 88 1.86 -9.97 10.67
N VAL A 89 1.09 -10.18 9.60
CA VAL A 89 1.30 -9.53 8.29
C VAL A 89 0.08 -8.72 7.88
N VAL A 90 0.30 -7.70 7.04
CA VAL A 90 -0.78 -6.90 6.43
C VAL A 90 -0.64 -6.96 4.93
N ASN A 91 -1.70 -7.40 4.24
CA ASN A 91 -1.78 -7.29 2.79
C ASN A 91 -2.54 -6.02 2.42
N VAL A 92 -1.91 -5.16 1.63
CA VAL A 92 -2.51 -3.94 1.09
C VAL A 92 -2.69 -4.13 -0.42
N ARG A 93 -3.87 -3.80 -0.93
CA ARG A 93 -4.14 -3.79 -2.36
C ARG A 93 -4.83 -2.49 -2.76
N LEU A 94 -4.31 -1.85 -3.80
CA LEU A 94 -4.83 -0.62 -4.39
C LEU A 94 -5.18 -0.89 -5.85
N ASN A 95 -6.47 -0.79 -6.18
CA ASN A 95 -6.95 -0.83 -7.54
C ASN A 95 -7.05 0.61 -8.06
N LEU A 96 -6.08 1.01 -8.88
CA LEU A 96 -5.92 2.40 -9.30
C LEU A 96 -6.97 2.79 -10.34
N ASN A 97 -7.46 4.03 -10.25
CA ASN A 97 -8.37 4.59 -11.25
C ASN A 97 -7.61 5.09 -12.50
N GLU A 98 -6.33 5.45 -12.33
CA GLU A 98 -5.43 5.91 -13.40
C GLU A 98 -3.99 5.41 -13.13
N PRO A 99 -3.12 5.30 -14.14
CA PRO A 99 -1.75 4.84 -13.92
C PRO A 99 -0.93 5.89 -13.15
N PRO A 100 0.05 5.47 -12.31
CA PRO A 100 0.97 6.39 -11.67
C PRO A 100 1.76 7.21 -12.71
N LYS A 101 2.02 8.48 -12.41
CA LYS A 101 2.81 9.37 -13.28
C LYS A 101 4.27 8.94 -13.39
N GLN A 102 4.75 8.18 -12.40
CA GLN A 102 6.11 7.65 -12.35
C GLN A 102 6.07 6.13 -12.09
N PRO A 103 6.95 5.34 -12.71
CA PRO A 103 7.00 3.90 -12.47
C PRO A 103 7.35 3.60 -11.01
N ILE A 104 6.56 2.73 -10.38
CA ILE A 104 6.88 2.22 -9.04
C ILE A 104 7.96 1.14 -9.17
N ARG A 105 9.09 1.35 -8.51
CA ARG A 105 10.22 0.42 -8.52
C ARG A 105 10.25 -0.36 -7.21
N PHE A 106 9.51 -1.46 -7.21
CA PHE A 106 9.54 -2.45 -6.14
C PHE A 106 10.72 -3.39 -6.24
#